data_AF-A0AA46Z0Y9-F1
#
_entry.id   AF-A0AA46Z0Y9-F1
#
_cell.length_a   1.000
_cell.length_b   1.000
_cell.length_c   1.000
_cell.angle_alpha   90.00
_cell.angle_beta   90.00
_cell.angle_gamma   90.00
#
_symmetry.space_group_name_H-M   'P 1'
#
loop_
_entity.id
_entity.type
_entity.pdbx_description
1 polymer ?
#
loop_
_entity_poly.entity_id
_entity_poly.type
_entity_poly.pdbx_seq_one_letter_code
_entity_poly.pdbx_strand_id
1 'polypeptide(L)'
;MDIVSIIIFVLCATLVFPVLFGLFELNTSKLKAIIEVEGNHITIRKLAVERFLRLKGSTICTTNIVRIQFVKDPIGGTCVTLFNKSDGALDFWVPEHLMKGVKSKLVSACPHAKYVEI
;
A
#
# COMPACT_ATOMS: atom_id res chain seq x y z
N MET A 1 7.00 18.62 -39.10
CA MET A 1 7.45 17.58 -38.15
C MET A 1 7.54 16.29 -38.95
N ASP A 2 8.74 15.80 -39.23
CA ASP A 2 8.95 14.65 -40.11
C ASP A 2 8.30 13.39 -39.53
N ILE A 3 7.65 12.61 -40.39
CA ILE A 3 6.99 11.34 -40.04
C ILE A 3 7.94 10.42 -39.27
N VAL A 4 9.23 10.45 -39.62
CA VAL A 4 10.31 9.72 -38.92
C VAL A 4 10.42 10.15 -37.45
N SER A 5 10.35 11.45 -37.15
CA SER A 5 10.39 11.95 -35.77
C SER A 5 9.18 11.51 -34.95
N ILE A 6 8.00 11.44 -35.58
CA ILE A 6 6.76 10.97 -34.93
C ILE A 6 6.88 9.48 -34.59
N ILE A 7 7.37 8.66 -35.54
CA ILE A 7 7.55 7.22 -35.33
C ILE A 7 8.53 6.95 -34.18
N ILE A 8 9.65 7.69 -34.12
CA ILE A 8 10.62 7.58 -33.02
C ILE A 8 9.97 7.96 -31.69
N PHE A 9 9.19 9.04 -31.65
CA PHE A 9 8.49 9.48 -30.44
C PHE A 9 7.49 8.43 -29.93
N VAL A 10 6.72 7.82 -30.83
CA VAL A 10 5.74 6.79 -30.50
C VAL A 10 6.43 5.50 -30.01
N LEU A 11 7.51 5.08 -30.66
CA LEU A 11 8.29 3.92 -30.22
C LEU A 11 8.93 4.15 -28.85
N CYS A 12 9.50 5.33 -28.60
CA CYS A 12 10.02 5.69 -27.29
C CYS A 12 8.91 5.72 -26.24
N ALA A 13 7.76 6.31 -26.53
CA ALA A 13 6.63 6.35 -25.60
C ALA A 13 6.09 4.94 -25.28
N THR A 14 6.05 4.03 -26.25
CA THR A 14 5.52 2.67 -26.05
C THR A 14 6.51 1.71 -25.40
N LEU A 15 7.82 1.91 -25.56
CA LEU A 15 8.84 1.01 -25.01
C LEU A 15 9.50 1.56 -23.75
N VAL A 16 9.88 2.84 -23.74
CA VAL A 16 10.61 3.45 -22.62
C VAL A 16 9.69 3.74 -21.46
N PHE A 17 8.45 4.19 -21.72
CA PHE A 17 7.52 4.53 -20.65
C PHE A 17 7.12 3.30 -19.80
N PRO A 18 6.72 2.15 -20.36
CA PRO A 18 6.39 0.98 -19.53
C PRO A 18 7.59 0.43 -18.77
N VAL A 19 8.80 0.49 -19.35
CA VAL A 19 10.02 0.06 -18.66
C VAL A 19 10.34 1.00 -17.50
N LEU A 20 10.30 2.31 -17.71
CA LEU A 20 10.52 3.29 -16.63
C LEU A 20 9.42 3.21 -15.56
N PHE A 21 8.16 3.01 -15.97
CA PHE A 21 7.04 2.83 -15.05
C PHE A 21 7.19 1.55 -14.25
N GLY A 22 7.54 0.42 -14.88
CA GLY A 22 7.79 -0.85 -14.20
C GLY A 22 9.01 -0.79 -13.28
N LEU A 23 10.08 -0.09 -13.66
CA LEU A 23 11.26 0.12 -12.79
C LEU A 23 10.92 1.02 -11.59
N PHE A 24 10.09 2.05 -11.82
CA PHE A 24 9.56 2.90 -10.75
C PHE A 24 8.66 2.08 -9.82
N GLU A 25 7.77 1.25 -10.37
CA GLU A 25 6.88 0.37 -9.62
C GLU A 25 7.67 -0.62 -8.76
N LEU A 26 8.72 -1.25 -9.32
CA LEU A 26 9.68 -2.10 -8.61
C LEU A 26 10.43 -1.36 -7.49
N ASN A 27 10.91 -0.15 -7.73
CA ASN A 27 11.54 0.65 -6.68
C ASN A 27 10.52 1.12 -5.62
N THR A 28 9.27 1.35 -6.02
CA THR A 28 8.18 1.69 -5.10
C THR A 28 7.57 0.50 -4.38
N SER A 29 7.82 -0.73 -4.83
CA SER A 29 7.51 -1.93 -4.05
C SER A 29 8.31 -1.99 -2.74
N LYS A 30 9.45 -1.26 -2.68
CA LYS A 30 10.21 -0.99 -1.46
C LYS A 30 9.71 0.23 -0.68
N LEU A 31 8.85 1.06 -1.27
CA LEU A 31 8.27 2.23 -0.61
C LEU A 31 7.15 1.77 0.34
N LYS A 32 7.43 2.06 1.61
CA LYS A 32 6.66 1.69 2.79
C LYS A 32 5.27 2.35 2.68
N ALA A 33 4.21 1.56 2.69
CA ALA A 33 2.86 2.09 2.74
C ALA A 33 2.71 3.06 3.91
N ILE A 34 2.11 4.23 3.67
CA ILE A 34 1.81 5.20 4.72
C ILE A 34 0.46 4.84 5.31
N ILE A 35 0.44 4.59 6.62
CA ILE A 35 -0.77 4.28 7.39
C ILE A 35 -1.18 5.54 8.13
N GLU A 36 -2.30 6.12 7.74
CA GLU A 36 -2.91 7.27 8.39
C GLU A 36 -4.11 6.78 9.21
N VAL A 37 -4.16 7.15 10.49
CA VAL A 37 -5.28 6.82 11.37
C VAL A 37 -5.92 8.14 11.80
N GLU A 38 -7.11 8.42 11.26
CA GLU A 38 -7.87 9.64 11.52
C GLU A 38 -9.25 9.27 12.08
N GLY A 39 -9.42 9.45 13.39
CA GLY A 39 -10.62 9.04 14.10
C GLY A 39 -10.94 7.56 13.88
N ASN A 40 -12.11 7.28 13.30
CA ASN A 40 -12.56 5.91 13.00
C ASN A 40 -12.16 5.41 11.61
N HIS A 41 -11.20 6.05 10.93
CA HIS A 41 -10.78 5.67 9.58
C HIS A 41 -9.29 5.37 9.53
N ILE A 42 -8.94 4.30 8.85
CA ILE A 42 -7.57 3.97 8.46
C ILE A 42 -7.47 4.21 6.96
N THR A 43 -6.54 5.08 6.55
CA THR A 43 -6.22 5.30 5.15
C THR A 43 -4.83 4.76 4.86
N ILE A 44 -4.75 3.92 3.84
CA ILE A 44 -3.50 3.33 3.38
C ILE A 44 -3.14 3.93 2.03
N ARG A 45 -1.94 4.49 1.96
CA ARG A 45 -1.37 5.09 0.75
C ARG A 45 -0.14 4.32 0.36
N LYS A 46 -0.02 3.94 -0.91
CA LYS A 46 1.12 3.16 -1.41
C LYS A 46 2.35 4.06 -1.57
N LEU A 47 2.15 5.34 -1.87
CA LEU A 47 3.25 6.27 -2.17
C LEU A 47 3.16 7.54 -1.32
N ALA A 48 4.33 8.08 -0.95
CA ALA A 48 4.41 9.39 -0.32
C ALA A 48 3.84 10.52 -1.20
N VAL A 49 3.97 10.38 -2.52
CA VAL A 49 3.40 11.34 -3.48
C VAL A 49 1.87 11.36 -3.43
N GLU A 50 1.21 10.24 -3.14
CA GLU A 50 -0.25 10.19 -2.98
C GLU A 50 -0.69 11.03 -1.79
N ARG A 51 0.11 11.06 -0.72
CA ARG A 51 -0.14 11.92 0.44
C ARG A 51 0.08 13.40 0.10
N PHE A 52 1.21 13.71 -0.53
CA PHE A 52 1.58 15.09 -0.88
C PHE A 52 0.56 15.73 -1.85
N LEU A 53 0.15 14.98 -2.86
CA LEU A 53 -0.83 15.42 -3.86
C LEU A 53 -2.29 15.21 -3.43
N ARG A 54 -2.54 14.75 -2.19
CA ARG A 54 -3.88 14.44 -1.67
C ARG A 54 -4.70 13.50 -2.58
N LEU A 55 -4.03 12.56 -3.24
CA LEU A 55 -4.68 11.55 -4.08
C LEU A 55 -5.55 10.63 -3.22
N LYS A 56 -6.47 9.87 -3.84
CA LYS A 56 -7.35 8.96 -3.10
C LYS A 56 -6.55 7.74 -2.61
N GLY A 57 -6.47 7.56 -1.29
CA GLY A 57 -5.94 6.34 -0.68
C GLY A 57 -7.03 5.28 -0.50
N SER A 58 -6.63 4.07 -0.09
CA SER A 58 -7.59 3.04 0.32
C SER A 58 -8.01 3.29 1.76
N THR A 59 -9.24 3.73 1.98
CA THR A 59 -9.77 4.05 3.30
C THR A 59 -10.74 2.98 3.77
N ILE A 60 -10.58 2.55 5.02
CA ILE A 60 -11.45 1.59 5.70
C ILE A 60 -11.85 2.13 7.07
N CYS A 61 -13.12 1.93 7.43
CA CYS A 61 -13.61 2.28 8.76
C CYS A 61 -13.14 1.23 9.79
N THR A 62 -12.57 1.67 10.91
CA THR A 62 -12.03 0.79 11.97
C THR A 62 -13.11 -0.11 12.57
N THR A 63 -14.34 0.37 12.68
CA THR A 63 -15.49 -0.42 13.20
C THR A 63 -15.94 -1.53 12.25
N ASN A 64 -15.50 -1.48 10.99
CA ASN A 64 -15.79 -2.50 9.99
C ASN A 64 -14.70 -3.57 9.92
N ILE A 65 -13.55 -3.35 10.56
CA ILE A 65 -12.45 -4.32 10.60
C ILE A 65 -12.78 -5.39 11.64
N VAL A 66 -12.89 -6.64 11.19
CA VAL A 66 -13.22 -7.81 12.04
C VAL A 66 -11.99 -8.65 12.34
N ARG A 67 -11.00 -8.65 11.45
CA ARG A 67 -9.77 -9.45 11.60
C ARG A 67 -8.59 -8.69 11.02
N ILE A 68 -7.47 -8.74 11.73
CA ILE A 68 -6.18 -8.25 11.28
C ILE A 68 -5.22 -9.43 11.26
N GLN A 69 -4.64 -9.71 10.10
CA GLN A 69 -3.71 -10.82 9.90
C GLN A 69 -2.31 -10.28 9.59
N PHE A 70 -1.31 -10.88 10.21
CA PHE A 70 0.10 -10.59 9.96
C PHE A 70 0.73 -11.85 9.38
N VAL A 71 1.30 -11.75 8.19
CA VAL A 71 2.01 -12.85 7.52
C VAL A 71 3.46 -12.44 7.34
N LYS A 72 4.38 -13.13 8.01
CA LYS A 72 5.79 -12.80 7.94
C LYS A 72 6.40 -13.35 6.64
N ASP A 73 7.03 -12.47 5.86
CA ASP A 73 7.81 -12.89 4.69
C ASP A 73 9.26 -13.16 5.14
N PRO A 74 9.82 -14.36 4.85
CA PRO A 74 11.20 -14.68 5.16
C PRO A 74 12.23 -13.74 4.50
N ILE A 75 11.87 -13.01 3.44
CA ILE A 75 12.82 -12.19 2.64
C ILE A 75 12.83 -10.71 3.07
N GLY A 76 12.01 -10.30 4.05
CA GLY A 76 12.24 -9.05 4.79
C GLY A 76 11.06 -8.10 4.91
N GLY A 77 9.90 -8.62 5.32
CA GLY A 77 8.74 -7.81 5.63
C GLY A 77 7.63 -8.60 6.30
N THR A 78 6.52 -7.93 6.54
CA THR A 78 5.29 -8.59 6.98
C THR A 78 4.14 -7.99 6.20
N CYS A 79 3.38 -8.84 5.53
CA CYS A 79 2.13 -8.45 4.94
C CYS A 79 1.08 -8.32 6.05
N VAL A 80 0.41 -7.18 6.12
CA VAL A 80 -0.70 -6.94 7.03
C VAL A 80 -1.98 -6.86 6.21
N THR A 81 -2.94 -7.70 6.56
CA THR A 81 -4.26 -7.74 5.92
C THR A 81 -5.34 -7.29 6.90
N LEU A 82 -6.13 -6.28 6.51
CA LEU A 82 -7.31 -5.84 7.22
C LEU A 82 -8.56 -6.43 6.56
N PHE A 83 -9.25 -7.32 7.26
CA PHE A 83 -10.50 -7.92 6.79
C PHE A 83 -11.70 -7.14 7.32
N ASN A 84 -12.62 -6.81 6.42
CA ASN A 84 -13.87 -6.15 6.76
C ASN A 84 -15.03 -7.16 6.95
N LYS A 85 -16.19 -6.67 7.41
CA LYS A 85 -17.42 -7.48 7.60
C LYS A 85 -18.01 -8.09 6.33
N SER A 86 -17.63 -7.59 5.15
CA SER A 86 -18.13 -8.01 3.84
C SER A 86 -17.12 -8.92 3.11
N ASP A 87 -16.22 -9.57 3.86
CA ASP A 87 -15.10 -10.39 3.34
C ASP A 87 -14.12 -9.64 2.41
N GLY A 88 -14.18 -8.31 2.37
CA GLY A 88 -13.17 -7.50 1.70
C GLY A 88 -11.88 -7.45 2.50
N ALA A 89 -10.74 -7.52 1.80
CA ALA A 89 -9.42 -7.46 2.38
C ALA A 89 -8.65 -6.25 1.86
N LEU A 90 -7.86 -5.62 2.74
CA LEU A 90 -6.91 -4.58 2.38
C LEU A 90 -5.52 -4.99 2.84
N ASP A 91 -4.64 -5.23 1.87
CA ASP A 91 -3.27 -5.70 2.10
C ASP A 91 -2.26 -4.57 1.98
N PHE A 92 -1.27 -4.58 2.87
CA PHE A 92 -0.13 -3.67 2.79
C PHE A 92 1.12 -4.26 3.45
N TRP A 93 2.28 -3.85 2.94
CA TRP A 93 3.58 -4.34 3.41
C TRP A 93 4.17 -3.43 4.48
N VAL A 94 4.63 -4.04 5.57
CA VAL A 94 5.26 -3.36 6.70
C VAL A 94 6.68 -3.89 6.90
N PRO A 95 7.70 -3.02 6.93
CA PRO A 95 9.05 -3.42 7.29
C PRO A 95 9.14 -3.88 8.75
N GLU A 96 9.97 -4.89 9.01
CA GLU A 96 10.08 -5.53 10.34
C GLU A 96 10.42 -4.54 11.47
N HIS A 97 11.32 -3.57 11.22
CA HIS A 97 11.68 -2.52 12.19
C HIS A 97 10.51 -1.59 12.59
N LEU A 98 9.46 -1.49 11.76
CA LEU A 98 8.27 -0.68 12.05
C LEU A 98 7.10 -1.50 12.61
N MET A 99 7.18 -2.84 12.56
CA MET A 99 6.07 -3.72 12.91
C MET A 99 5.55 -3.48 14.32
N LYS A 100 6.43 -3.29 15.30
CA LYS A 100 6.04 -3.02 16.69
C LYS A 100 5.15 -1.78 16.81
N GLY A 101 5.50 -0.71 16.09
CA GLY A 101 4.72 0.53 16.08
C GLY A 101 3.39 0.36 15.36
N VAL A 102 3.40 -0.31 14.20
CA VAL A 102 2.18 -0.57 13.42
C VAL A 102 1.19 -1.44 14.20
N LYS A 103 1.66 -2.55 14.77
CA LYS A 103 0.84 -3.45 15.58
C LYS A 103 0.21 -2.71 16.77
N SER A 104 1.00 -1.94 17.51
CA SER A 104 0.50 -1.12 18.63
C SER A 104 -0.60 -0.15 18.19
N LYS A 105 -0.39 0.55 17.05
CA LYS A 105 -1.37 1.50 16.53
C LYS A 105 -2.65 0.83 16.04
N LEU A 106 -2.54 -0.31 15.36
CA LEU A 106 -3.70 -1.08 14.89
C LEU A 106 -4.51 -1.64 16.07
N VAL A 107 -3.85 -2.17 17.10
CA VAL A 107 -4.49 -2.63 18.34
C VAL A 107 -5.29 -1.52 19.00
N SER A 108 -4.70 -0.32 19.08
CA SER A 108 -5.39 0.85 19.63
C SER A 108 -6.56 1.33 18.74
N ALA A 109 -6.40 1.30 17.42
CA ALA A 109 -7.41 1.81 16.49
C ALA A 109 -8.57 0.83 16.26
N CYS A 110 -8.33 -0.47 16.38
CA CYS A 110 -9.28 -1.55 16.11
C CYS A 110 -9.42 -2.48 17.33
N PRO A 111 -9.99 -2.00 18.46
CA PRO A 111 -10.02 -2.77 19.70
C PRO A 111 -10.88 -4.04 19.62
N HIS A 112 -11.82 -4.10 18.68
CA HIS A 112 -12.74 -5.24 18.51
C HIS A 112 -12.30 -6.24 17.43
N ALA A 113 -11.20 -5.97 16.72
CA ALA A 113 -10.72 -6.86 15.68
C ALA A 113 -10.01 -8.08 16.27
N LYS A 114 -10.17 -9.24 15.64
CA LYS A 114 -9.38 -10.45 15.98
C LYS A 114 -7.99 -10.35 15.36
N TYR A 115 -6.95 -10.56 16.16
CA TYR A 115 -5.55 -10.55 15.71
C TYR A 115 -5.08 -11.98 15.42
N VAL A 116 -4.48 -12.21 14.26
CA VAL A 116 -3.94 -13.50 13.82
C VAL A 116 -2.53 -13.29 13.27
N GLU A 117 -1.56 -14.07 13.74
CA GLU A 117 -0.19 -14.09 13.22
C GLU A 117 0.07 -15.46 12.59
N ILE A 118 0.62 -15.47 11.37
CA ILE A 118 0.94 -16.67 10.58
C ILE A 118 2.40 -16.60 10.12
#